data_AF-A0A3C1RK32-F1
#
_entry.id   AF-A0A3C1RK32-F1
#
_cell.length_a   1.000
_cell.length_b   1.000
_cell.length_c   1.000
_cell.angle_alpha   90.00
_cell.angle_beta   90.00
_cell.angle_gamma   90.00
#
_symmetry.space_group_name_H-M   'P 1'
#
loop_
_entity.id
_entity.type
_entity.pdbx_description
1 polymer ?
#
loop_
_entity_poly.entity_id
_entity_poly.type
_entity_poly.pdbx_seq_one_letter_code
_entity_poly.pdbx_strand_id
1 'polypeptide(L)' 'MREYAPHEVRLANEIADTLQDRGSLQLFLHFAGKYKEEQLRALLEKVMSIPERKIKKTRGALFTYLVSQYENDNSRG' A
#
# COMPACT_ATOMS: atom_id res chain seq x y z
N MET A 1 18.78 -8.63 5.41
CA MET A 1 17.85 -7.73 4.70
C MET A 1 17.33 -8.48 3.50
N ARG A 2 16.02 -8.51 3.26
CA ARG A 2 15.49 -9.07 2.01
C ARG A 2 15.93 -8.14 0.88
N GLU A 3 16.55 -8.70 -0.14
CA GLU A 3 16.86 -7.94 -1.35
C GLU A 3 15.56 -7.77 -2.13
N TYR A 4 15.18 -6.51 -2.37
CA TYR A 4 13.99 -6.18 -3.15
C TYR A 4 14.38 -6.03 -4.62
N ALA A 5 13.53 -6.55 -5.51
CA ALA A 5 13.72 -6.35 -6.92
C ALA A 5 13.52 -4.86 -7.29
N PRO A 6 14.17 -4.36 -8.36
CA PRO A 6 14.06 -2.95 -8.75
C PRO A 6 12.60 -2.49 -8.97
N HIS A 7 11.73 -3.37 -9.45
CA HIS A 7 10.31 -3.07 -9.66
C HIS A 7 9.55 -2.94 -8.33
N GLU A 8 9.86 -3.76 -7.32
CA GLU A 8 9.26 -3.66 -5.98
C GLU A 8 9.66 -2.35 -5.30
N VAL A 9 10.93 -1.96 -5.42
CA VAL A 9 11.44 -0.69 -4.90
C VAL A 9 10.76 0.49 -5.59
N ARG A 10 10.62 0.45 -6.92
CA ARG A 10 9.92 1.49 -7.66
C ARG A 10 8.46 1.61 -7.21
N LEU A 11 7.75 0.48 -7.12
CA LEU A 11 6.35 0.45 -6.69
C LEU A 11 6.18 0.99 -5.26
N ALA A 12 7.04 0.59 -4.33
CA ALA A 12 6.99 1.07 -2.96
C ALA A 12 7.20 2.58 -2.85
N ASN A 13 8.14 3.14 -3.63
CA ASN A 13 8.34 4.60 -3.69
C ASN A 13 7.13 5.32 -4.31
N GLU A 14 6.58 4.79 -5.41
CA GLU A 14 5.35 5.33 -6.03
C GLU A 14 4.18 5.37 -5.02
N ILE A 15 3.97 4.29 -4.27
CA ILE A 15 2.96 4.21 -3.21
C ILE A 15 3.25 5.25 -2.12
N ALA A 16 4.49 5.33 -1.64
CA ALA A 16 4.90 6.27 -0.60
C ALA A 16 4.65 7.73 -1.00
N ASP A 17 5.00 8.09 -2.23
CA ASP A 17 4.82 9.43 -2.77
C ASP A 17 3.34 9.76 -2.98
N THR A 18 2.56 8.83 -3.55
CA THR A 18 1.13 9.02 -3.81
C THR A 18 0.32 9.18 -2.53
N LEU A 19 0.67 8.41 -1.50
CA LEU A 19 0.04 8.48 -0.18
C LEU A 19 0.61 9.62 0.70
N GLN A 20 1.67 10.30 0.24
CA GLN A 20 2.44 11.28 1.00
C GLN A 20 2.94 10.72 2.34
N ASP A 21 3.33 9.45 2.37
CA ASP A 21 3.74 8.70 3.57
C ASP A 21 5.12 8.04 3.40
N ARG A 22 6.15 8.86 3.15
CA ARG A 22 7.53 8.38 3.02
C ARG A 22 8.07 7.70 4.28
N GLY A 23 7.51 8.01 5.45
CA GLY A 23 7.91 7.38 6.73
C GLY A 23 7.62 5.88 6.75
N SER A 24 6.63 5.43 5.97
CA SER A 24 6.22 4.03 5.89
C SER A 24 6.84 3.28 4.71
N LEU A 25 7.91 3.78 4.08
CA LEU A 25 8.51 3.17 2.88
C LEU A 25 8.90 1.69 3.07
N GLN A 26 9.48 1.34 4.23
CA GLN A 26 9.81 -0.06 4.54
C GLN A 26 8.58 -0.97 4.56
N LEU A 27 7.44 -0.46 5.03
CA LEU A 27 6.18 -1.21 5.02
C LEU A 27 5.68 -1.40 3.59
N PHE A 28 5.76 -0.37 2.75
CA PHE A 28 5.36 -0.49 1.34
C PHE A 28 6.28 -1.41 0.54
N LEU A 29 7.58 -1.45 0.85
CA LEU A 29 8.49 -2.44 0.31
C LEU A 29 8.09 -3.87 0.71
N HIS A 30 7.72 -4.07 1.99
CA HIS A 30 7.21 -5.36 2.44
C HIS A 30 5.95 -5.78 1.66
N PHE A 31 5.02 -4.85 1.43
CA PHE A 31 3.83 -5.12 0.62
C PHE A 31 4.16 -5.41 -0.84
N ALA A 32 5.03 -4.63 -1.46
CA ALA A 32 5.45 -4.82 -2.86
C ALA A 32 6.07 -6.21 -3.11
N GLY A 33 6.80 -6.76 -2.13
CA GLY A 33 7.35 -8.11 -2.22
C GLY A 33 6.45 -9.23 -1.69
N LYS A 34 5.22 -8.91 -1.28
CA LYS A 34 4.23 -9.87 -0.77
C LYS A 34 2.99 -9.99 -1.67
N TYR A 35 2.54 -8.88 -2.25
CA TYR A 35 1.34 -8.82 -3.09
C TYR A 35 1.70 -8.53 -4.53
N LYS A 36 0.78 -8.85 -5.44
CA LYS A 36 0.92 -8.48 -6.85
C LYS A 36 0.79 -6.97 -7.01
N GLU A 37 1.56 -6.40 -7.94
CA GLU A 37 1.52 -4.98 -8.27
C GLU A 37 0.09 -4.49 -8.58
N GLU A 38 -0.66 -5.25 -9.37
CA GLU A 38 -2.05 -4.93 -9.74
C GLU A 38 -2.97 -4.78 -8.52
N GLN A 39 -2.79 -5.61 -7.49
CA GLN A 39 -3.58 -5.56 -6.25
C GLN A 39 -3.26 -4.28 -5.47
N LEU A 40 -1.97 -3.96 -5.33
CA LEU A 40 -1.53 -2.75 -4.65
C LEU A 40 -1.98 -1.49 -5.39
N ARG A 41 -1.93 -1.49 -6.72
CA ARG A 41 -2.43 -0.38 -7.55
C ARG A 41 -3.95 -0.20 -7.41
N ALA A 42 -4.72 -1.28 -7.41
CA ALA A 42 -6.18 -1.22 -7.20
C ALA A 42 -6.53 -0.66 -5.80
N LEU A 43 -5.80 -1.07 -4.76
CA LEU A 43 -5.96 -0.51 -3.42
C LEU A 43 -5.56 0.97 -3.37
N LEU A 44 -4.47 1.35 -4.04
CA LEU A 44 -4.00 2.72 -4.10
C LEU A 44 -5.03 3.63 -4.77
N GLU A 45 -5.58 3.20 -5.91
CA GLU A 45 -6.64 3.91 -6.63
C GLU A 45 -7.87 4.10 -5.74
N LYS A 46 -8.29 3.04 -5.02
CA LYS A 46 -9.40 3.12 -4.06
C LYS A 46 -9.14 4.17 -2.98
N VAL A 47 -7.94 4.24 -2.42
CA VAL A 47 -7.58 5.28 -1.43
C VAL A 47 -7.60 6.67 -2.05
N MET A 48 -7.06 6.83 -3.27
CA MET A 48 -7.02 8.13 -3.97
C MET A 48 -8.39 8.63 -4.41
N SER A 49 -9.33 7.74 -4.69
CA SER A 49 -10.72 8.11 -4.99
C SER A 49 -11.47 8.70 -3.79
N ILE A 50 -10.99 8.48 -2.56
CA ILE A 50 -11.62 8.99 -1.34
C ILE A 50 -11.11 10.41 -1.09
N PRO A 51 -12.02 11.41 -1.03
CA PRO A 51 -11.64 12.78 -0.69
C PRO A 51 -10.96 12.82 0.68
N GLU A 52 -9.85 13.56 0.79
CA GLU A 52 -9.04 13.62 2.00
C GLU A 52 -9.84 14.01 3.25
N ARG A 53 -10.80 14.94 3.11
CA ARG A 53 -11.75 15.33 4.17
C ARG A 53 -12.57 14.18 4.78
N LYS A 54 -12.68 13.03 4.09
CA LYS A 54 -13.38 11.83 4.56
C LYS A 54 -12.43 10.81 5.22
N ILE A 55 -11.13 11.05 5.19
CA ILE A 55 -10.11 10.15 5.75
C ILE A 55 -9.86 10.56 7.21
N LYS A 56 -10.15 9.65 8.15
CA LYS A 56 -10.06 9.92 9.60
C LYS A 56 -8.63 10.14 10.11
N LYS A 57 -7.63 9.60 9.41
CA LYS A 57 -6.21 9.67 9.77
C LYS A 57 -5.41 10.18 8.57
N THR A 58 -4.64 9.32 7.93
CA THR A 58 -3.85 9.62 6.73
C THR A 58 -4.19 8.62 5.63
N ARG A 59 -3.87 8.97 4.38
CA ARG A 59 -3.97 8.07 3.23
C ARG A 59 -3.13 6.81 3.42
N GLY A 60 -1.92 6.94 3.97
CA GLY A 60 -1.04 5.83 4.35
C GLY A 60 -1.69 4.85 5.35
N ALA A 61 -2.32 5.38 6.40
CA ALA A 61 -3.02 4.55 7.38
C ALA A 61 -4.24 3.82 6.77
N LEU A 62 -4.98 4.48 5.88
CA LEU A 62 -6.11 3.86 5.18
C LEU A 62 -5.66 2.77 4.22
N PHE A 63 -4.59 3.02 3.45
CA PHE A 63 -4.01 2.02 2.57
C PHE A 63 -3.57 0.77 3.33
N THR A 64 -2.80 0.96 4.41
CA THR A 64 -2.34 -0.13 5.28
C THR A 64 -3.52 -0.93 5.84
N TYR A 65 -4.58 -0.27 6.30
CA TYR A 65 -5.79 -0.92 6.77
C TYR A 65 -6.45 -1.78 5.67
N LEU A 66 -6.55 -1.27 4.44
CA LEU A 66 -7.12 -2.02 3.32
C LEU A 66 -6.29 -3.23 2.93
N VAL A 67 -4.95 -3.12 2.96
CA VAL A 67 -4.05 -4.27 2.74
C VAL A 67 -4.27 -5.33 3.80
N SER A 68 -4.31 -4.96 5.09
CA SER A 68 -4.60 -5.92 6.17
C SER A 68 -6.01 -6.51 6.08
N GLN A 69 -7.00 -5.76 5.59
CA GLN A 69 -8.33 -6.31 5.34
C GLN A 69 -8.29 -7.37 4.23
N TYR A 70 -7.54 -7.12 3.16
CA TYR A 70 -7.35 -8.08 2.07
C TYR A 70 -6.65 -9.37 2.55
N GLU A 71 -5.67 -9.27 3.44
CA GLU A 71 -5.05 -10.44 4.07
C GLU A 71 -6.05 -11.32 4.81
N ASN A 72 -6.91 -10.68 5.61
CA ASN A 72 -7.89 -11.39 6.43
C ASN A 72 -8.99 -12.04 5.60
N ASP A 73 -9.34 -11.45 4.46
CA ASP A 73 -10.29 -12.02 3.50
C ASP A 73 -9.68 -13.25 2.81
N ASN A 74 -8.46 -13.12 2.30
CA ASN A 74 -7.77 -14.19 1.59
C ASN A 74 -7.30 -15.35 2.51
N SER A 75 -7.26 -15.14 3.83
CA SER A 75 -6.94 -16.18 4.82
C SER A 75 -8.17 -16.97 5.31
N ARG A 76 -9.38 -16.56 4.90
CA ARG A 76 -10.64 -17.26 5.20
C ARG A 76 -11.17 -18.11 4.04
N GLY A 77 -10.45 -18.13 2.91
CA GLY A 77 -10.76 -18.91 1.70
C GLY A 77 -10.06 -20.24 1.65
#